data_AF-A0A427K9F2-F1
#
_entry.id   AF-A0A427K9F2-F1
#
_cell.length_a   1.000
_cell.length_b   1.000
_cell.length_c   1.000
_cell.angle_alpha   90.00
_cell.angle_beta   90.00
_cell.angle_gamma   90.00
#
_symmetry.space_group_name_H-M   'P 1'
#
loop_
_entity.id
_entity.type
_entity.pdbx_description
1 polymer ?
#
loop_
_entity_poly.entity_id
_entity_poly.type
_entity_poly.pdbx_seq_one_letter_code
_entity_poly.pdbx_strand_id
1 'polypeptide(L)'
;MLVFSHRFAPLCLYSFIFITAILPLKTLAVTPANEPLILQRQNALEQQLRPTVPDMRLTPPASGFSGLVFPQEKPCFPLSRVVLTGAGALPHWLPLQRIAGQAVGHCLGGKGINLLMSALQNRLIDHGYITTRVLAPQQDLNSGELKLALSGTAGTAVTTARQVKEESDGGGATGHEGGA
;
A
#
# COMPACT_ATOMS: atom_id res chain seq x y z
N MET A 1 1.23 -65.36 18.79
CA MET A 1 0.36 -65.56 19.95
C MET A 1 1.25 -65.66 21.18
N LEU A 2 1.44 -64.55 21.91
CA LEU A 2 2.13 -64.52 23.20
C LEU A 2 1.28 -63.66 24.12
N VAL A 3 0.64 -64.32 25.09
CA VAL A 3 -0.18 -63.70 26.13
C VAL A 3 0.78 -63.26 27.23
N PHE A 4 0.95 -61.95 27.40
CA PHE A 4 1.76 -61.38 28.48
C PHE A 4 0.83 -60.94 29.61
N SER A 5 0.78 -61.77 30.64
CA SER A 5 -0.04 -61.61 31.84
C SER A 5 0.54 -60.50 32.74
N HIS A 6 -0.06 -59.30 32.73
CA HIS A 6 0.28 -58.27 33.72
C HIS A 6 -0.50 -58.49 35.04
N ARG A 7 0.18 -59.03 36.04
CA ARG A 7 -0.19 -58.95 37.46
C ARG A 7 0.83 -58.04 38.14
N PHE A 8 0.60 -56.73 38.16
CA PHE A 8 1.46 -55.78 38.89
C PHE A 8 0.63 -54.71 39.62
N ALA A 9 0.54 -54.92 40.93
CA ALA A 9 0.62 -53.94 42.03
C ALA A 9 -0.25 -52.65 41.99
N PRO A 10 -1.37 -52.57 42.76
CA PRO A 10 -2.14 -51.34 42.99
C PRO A 10 -1.50 -50.36 44.00
N LEU A 11 -0.27 -50.63 44.49
CA LEU A 11 0.39 -49.87 45.55
C LEU A 11 1.05 -48.56 45.07
N CYS A 12 1.39 -48.42 43.78
CA CYS A 12 2.02 -47.20 43.26
C CYS A 12 1.04 -46.02 43.10
N LEU A 13 -0.26 -46.29 42.89
CA LEU A 13 -1.26 -45.24 42.71
C LEU A 13 -1.59 -44.49 44.01
N TYR A 14 -1.47 -45.16 45.16
CA TYR A 14 -1.76 -44.55 46.46
C TYR A 14 -0.69 -43.53 46.90
N SER A 15 0.58 -43.76 46.52
CA SER A 15 1.68 -42.84 46.83
C SER A 15 1.61 -41.53 46.02
N PHE A 16 1.17 -41.59 44.77
CA PHE A 16 1.06 -40.40 43.90
C PHE A 16 -0.03 -39.43 44.38
N ILE A 17 -1.15 -39.97 44.90
CA ILE A 17 -2.29 -39.20 45.40
C ILE A 17 -1.92 -38.40 46.67
N PHE A 18 -1.09 -38.98 47.55
CA PHE A 18 -0.69 -38.29 48.79
C PHE A 18 0.28 -37.13 48.55
N ILE A 19 1.15 -37.20 47.53
CA ILE A 19 2.13 -36.13 47.24
C ILE A 19 1.43 -34.90 46.62
N THR A 20 0.38 -35.07 45.83
CA THR A 20 -0.40 -33.95 45.28
C THR A 20 -1.27 -33.22 46.31
N ALA A 21 -1.60 -33.88 47.44
CA ALA A 21 -2.50 -33.32 48.44
C ALA A 21 -1.83 -32.34 49.43
N ILE A 22 -0.50 -32.32 49.51
CA ILE A 22 0.24 -31.57 50.55
C ILE A 22 0.88 -30.28 50.01
N LEU A 23 0.97 -30.10 48.69
CA LEU A 23 1.48 -28.86 48.11
C LEU A 23 0.32 -27.84 47.98
N PRO A 24 0.29 -26.76 48.78
CA PRO A 24 -0.64 -25.67 48.50
C PRO A 24 -0.23 -25.04 47.16
N LEU A 25 -1.14 -25.09 46.19
CA LEU A 25 -1.00 -24.34 44.96
C LEU A 25 -1.09 -22.85 45.33
N LYS A 26 0.07 -22.18 45.43
CA LYS A 26 0.10 -20.72 45.53
C LYS A 26 -0.38 -20.15 44.19
N THR A 27 -1.69 -19.93 44.07
CA THR A 27 -2.27 -19.19 42.96
C THR A 27 -1.77 -17.75 43.02
N LEU A 28 -1.00 -17.30 42.03
CA LEU A 28 -0.77 -15.88 41.79
C LEU A 28 -2.10 -15.28 41.35
N ALA A 29 -2.94 -14.88 42.31
CA ALA A 29 -4.15 -14.13 42.01
C ALA A 29 -3.72 -12.73 41.56
N VAL A 30 -4.06 -12.37 40.32
CA VAL A 30 -4.10 -10.96 39.91
C VAL A 30 -5.17 -10.30 40.76
N THR A 31 -4.77 -9.45 41.69
CA THR A 31 -5.69 -8.69 42.54
C THR A 31 -6.30 -7.54 41.72
N PRO A 32 -7.56 -7.17 41.98
CA PRO A 32 -8.23 -6.06 41.26
C PRO A 32 -7.55 -4.69 41.45
N ALA A 33 -6.58 -4.59 42.36
CA ALA A 33 -5.74 -3.40 42.55
C ALA A 33 -4.69 -3.19 41.43
N ASN A 34 -4.38 -4.23 40.64
CA ASN A 34 -3.33 -4.18 39.61
C ASN A 34 -3.85 -3.91 38.19
N GLU A 35 -5.16 -4.01 37.96
CA GLU A 35 -5.83 -3.66 36.69
C GLU A 35 -5.42 -2.29 36.13
N PRO A 36 -5.49 -1.18 36.90
CA PRO A 36 -5.14 0.15 36.37
C PRO A 36 -3.66 0.26 35.99
N LEU A 37 -2.78 -0.45 36.71
CA LEU A 37 -1.33 -0.44 36.45
C LEU A 37 -0.98 -1.22 35.17
N ILE A 38 -1.64 -2.36 34.93
CA ILE A 38 -1.44 -3.16 33.71
C ILE A 38 -1.88 -2.35 32.48
N LEU A 39 -3.03 -1.68 32.56
CA LEU A 39 -3.53 -0.83 31.48
C LEU A 39 -2.57 0.33 31.18
N GLN A 40 -2.05 1.00 32.22
CA GLN A 40 -1.10 2.09 32.04
C GLN A 40 0.19 1.63 31.35
N ARG A 41 0.69 0.44 31.69
CA ARG A 41 1.90 -0.14 31.07
C ARG A 41 1.68 -0.50 29.60
N GLN A 42 0.51 -1.05 29.27
CA GLN A 42 0.11 -1.36 27.89
C GLN A 42 0.11 -0.09 27.03
N ASN A 43 -0.57 0.97 27.49
CA ASN A 43 -0.66 2.24 26.77
C ASN A 43 0.72 2.89 26.52
N ALA A 44 1.62 2.82 27.51
CA ALA A 44 2.98 3.34 27.37
C ALA A 44 3.78 2.56 26.31
N LEU A 45 3.61 1.23 26.26
CA LEU A 45 4.25 0.39 25.26
C LEU A 45 3.70 0.69 23.85
N GLU A 46 2.38 0.85 23.73
CA GLU A 46 1.75 1.23 22.46
C GLU A 46 2.23 2.59 21.95
N GLN A 47 2.39 3.58 22.83
CA GLN A 47 2.94 4.88 22.46
C GLN A 47 4.40 4.81 22.00
N GLN A 48 5.22 3.97 22.63
CA GLN A 48 6.61 3.75 22.22
C GLN A 48 6.72 3.03 20.87
N LEU A 49 5.81 2.11 20.59
CA LEU A 49 5.79 1.34 19.35
C LEU A 49 5.04 2.06 18.22
N ARG A 50 4.35 3.17 18.52
CA ARG A 50 3.54 3.88 17.52
C ARG A 50 4.46 4.45 16.46
N PRO A 51 4.37 3.99 15.20
CA PRO A 51 5.19 4.54 14.14
C PRO A 51 4.78 5.99 13.92
N THR A 52 5.74 6.92 13.94
CA THR A 52 5.53 8.26 13.42
C THR A 52 5.40 8.13 11.91
N VAL A 53 4.17 7.99 11.42
CA VAL A 53 3.90 8.05 9.98
C VAL A 53 3.84 9.54 9.63
N PRO A 54 4.80 10.07 8.85
CA PRO A 54 4.66 11.43 8.35
C PRO A 54 3.37 11.52 7.53
N ASP A 55 2.62 12.60 7.73
CA ASP A 55 1.41 12.89 6.95
C ASP A 55 1.81 13.15 5.49
N MET A 56 1.93 12.09 4.70
CA MET A 56 2.13 12.17 3.26
C MET A 56 0.77 12.40 2.61
N ARG A 57 0.46 13.68 2.37
CA ARG A 57 -0.61 14.05 1.45
C ARG A 57 -0.25 13.59 0.03
N LEU A 58 -0.89 12.51 -0.41
CA LEU A 58 -0.89 12.10 -1.80
C LEU A 58 -1.73 13.12 -2.58
N THR A 59 -1.10 13.94 -3.41
CA THR A 59 -1.83 14.76 -4.37
C THR A 59 -2.53 13.81 -5.35
N PRO A 60 -3.86 13.91 -5.52
CA PRO A 60 -4.57 13.11 -6.52
C PRO A 60 -3.95 13.32 -7.90
N PRO A 61 -3.76 12.27 -8.71
CA PRO A 61 -3.30 12.44 -10.08
C PRO A 61 -4.28 13.36 -10.81
N ALA A 62 -3.74 14.34 -11.54
CA ALA A 62 -4.53 15.31 -12.28
C ALA A 62 -5.44 14.57 -13.25
N SER A 63 -6.73 14.52 -12.92
CA SER A 63 -7.75 13.80 -13.68
C SER A 63 -8.13 14.64 -14.89
N GLY A 64 -7.33 14.56 -15.95
CA GLY A 64 -7.59 15.27 -17.19
C GLY A 64 -6.46 15.08 -18.20
N PHE A 65 -6.82 14.87 -19.46
CA PHE A 65 -5.87 14.95 -20.57
C PHE A 65 -5.53 16.44 -20.80
N SER A 66 -4.66 16.99 -19.96
CA SER A 66 -4.05 18.30 -20.19
C SER A 66 -2.79 18.12 -21.03
N GLY A 67 -2.57 19.04 -21.98
CA GLY A 67 -1.34 19.03 -22.79
C GLY A 67 -0.10 19.19 -21.89
N LEU A 68 0.94 18.40 -22.17
CA LEU A 68 2.22 18.51 -21.50
C LEU A 68 2.93 19.78 -21.92
N VAL A 69 3.31 20.59 -20.95
CA VAL A 69 4.15 21.78 -21.17
C VAL A 69 5.59 21.39 -20.89
N PHE A 70 6.37 21.21 -21.95
CA PHE A 70 7.77 20.81 -21.82
C PHE A 70 8.66 21.99 -21.43
N PRO A 71 9.65 21.77 -20.53
CA PRO A 71 10.61 22.78 -20.18
C PRO A 71 11.58 23.07 -21.34
N GLN A 72 12.08 24.30 -21.40
CA GLN A 72 13.21 24.64 -22.24
C GLN A 72 14.50 24.21 -21.55
N GLU A 73 15.28 23.33 -22.16
CA GLU A 73 16.49 22.77 -21.57
C GLU A 73 17.64 22.63 -22.58
N LYS A 74 18.89 22.64 -22.09
CA LYS A 74 20.11 22.41 -22.87
C LYS A 74 21.09 21.57 -22.04
N PRO A 75 21.70 20.50 -22.59
CA PRO A 75 21.47 19.94 -23.92
C PRO A 75 20.06 19.31 -24.05
N CYS A 76 19.51 19.30 -25.26
CA CYS A 76 18.24 18.65 -25.60
C CYS A 76 18.33 18.01 -27.00
N PHE A 77 17.46 17.04 -27.27
CA PHE A 77 17.39 16.31 -28.53
C PHE A 77 16.04 16.58 -29.21
N PRO A 78 16.00 16.97 -30.49
CA PRO A 78 14.76 17.15 -31.22
C PRO A 78 14.12 15.79 -31.49
N LEU A 79 12.92 15.57 -30.96
CA LEU A 79 12.22 14.29 -31.11
C LEU A 79 11.27 14.34 -32.32
N SER A 80 11.49 13.44 -33.27
CA SER A 80 10.62 13.23 -34.44
C SER A 80 9.66 12.06 -34.24
N ARG A 81 9.99 11.13 -33.34
CA ARG A 81 9.18 9.93 -33.05
C ARG A 81 9.33 9.48 -31.61
N VAL A 82 8.23 8.98 -31.05
CA VAL A 82 8.23 8.27 -29.77
C VAL A 82 7.61 6.89 -29.94
N VAL A 83 8.35 5.85 -29.56
CA VAL A 83 7.96 4.44 -29.68
C VAL A 83 7.74 3.85 -28.29
N LEU A 84 6.57 3.27 -28.07
CA LEU A 84 6.25 2.53 -26.85
C LEU A 84 6.36 1.03 -27.10
N THR A 85 7.31 0.35 -26.45
CA THR A 85 7.39 -1.11 -26.44
C THR A 85 6.63 -1.69 -25.25
N GLY A 86 6.07 -2.88 -25.39
CA GLY A 86 5.25 -3.52 -24.34
C GLY A 86 3.79 -3.01 -24.25
N ALA A 87 3.42 -1.96 -25.00
CA ALA A 87 2.06 -1.41 -24.99
C ALA A 87 0.99 -2.39 -25.51
N GLY A 88 1.35 -3.39 -26.31
CA GLY A 88 0.42 -4.43 -26.78
C GLY A 88 -0.14 -5.34 -25.68
N ALA A 89 0.48 -5.37 -24.50
CA ALA A 89 -0.04 -6.09 -23.33
C ALA A 89 -1.16 -5.32 -22.59
N LEU A 90 -1.43 -4.08 -23.00
CA LEU A 90 -2.44 -3.20 -22.41
C LEU A 90 -3.62 -3.01 -23.38
N PRO A 91 -4.82 -2.69 -22.88
CA PRO A 91 -5.95 -2.47 -23.76
C PRO A 91 -5.75 -1.25 -24.66
N HIS A 92 -6.15 -1.39 -25.92
CA HIS A 92 -6.03 -0.35 -26.94
C HIS A 92 -6.79 0.95 -26.63
N TRP A 93 -7.80 0.90 -25.74
CA TRP A 93 -8.53 2.09 -25.30
C TRP A 93 -7.71 3.00 -24.38
N LEU A 94 -6.60 2.51 -23.81
CA LEU A 94 -5.71 3.31 -22.97
C LEU A 94 -4.81 4.19 -23.87
N PRO A 95 -4.94 5.53 -23.83
CA PRO A 95 -4.36 6.43 -24.83
C PRO A 95 -2.87 6.74 -24.60
N LEU A 96 -2.04 5.73 -24.34
CA LEU A 96 -0.61 5.92 -24.04
C LEU A 96 0.15 6.52 -25.23
N GLN A 97 -0.10 6.03 -26.44
CA GLN A 97 0.56 6.56 -27.64
C GLN A 97 0.18 8.03 -27.89
N ARG A 98 -1.04 8.44 -27.53
CA ARG A 98 -1.50 9.83 -27.66
C ARG A 98 -0.74 10.76 -26.71
N ILE A 99 -0.46 10.30 -25.49
CA ILE A 99 0.35 11.05 -24.51
C ILE A 99 1.81 11.11 -24.98
N ALA A 100 2.38 9.96 -25.39
CA ALA A 100 3.73 9.86 -25.92
C ALA A 100 3.96 10.79 -27.12
N GLY A 101 2.96 10.88 -28.01
CA GLY A 101 2.99 11.72 -29.20
C GLY A 101 3.08 13.22 -28.91
N GLN A 102 2.74 13.70 -27.71
CA GLN A 102 2.87 15.12 -27.37
C GLN A 102 4.33 15.59 -27.37
N ALA A 103 5.30 14.69 -27.19
CA ALA A 103 6.72 15.02 -27.23
C ALA A 103 7.27 15.18 -28.66
N VAL A 104 6.53 14.73 -29.69
CA VAL A 104 6.94 14.87 -31.09
C VAL A 104 6.96 16.35 -31.48
N GLY A 105 8.06 16.78 -32.12
CA GLY A 105 8.29 18.17 -32.50
C GLY A 105 8.90 19.04 -31.39
N HIS A 106 9.11 18.50 -30.19
CA HIS A 106 9.78 19.20 -29.09
C HIS A 106 11.26 18.80 -28.99
N CYS A 107 12.08 19.72 -28.48
CA CYS A 107 13.45 19.41 -28.07
C CYS A 107 13.44 19.03 -26.58
N LEU A 108 13.67 17.75 -26.27
CA LEU A 108 13.62 17.25 -24.89
C LEU A 108 15.00 16.82 -24.43
N GLY A 109 15.32 17.18 -23.19
CA GLY A 109 16.41 16.62 -22.41
C GLY A 109 15.86 15.74 -21.29
N GLY A 110 16.66 15.50 -20.26
CA GLY A 110 16.28 14.61 -19.17
C GLY A 110 15.02 15.05 -18.42
N LYS A 111 14.78 16.36 -18.28
CA LYS A 111 13.61 16.87 -17.55
C LYS A 111 12.32 16.64 -18.34
N GLY A 112 12.32 16.97 -19.63
CA GLY A 112 11.19 16.75 -20.52
C GLY A 112 10.84 15.27 -20.70
N ILE A 113 11.86 14.41 -20.82
CA ILE A 113 11.66 12.95 -20.90
C ILE A 113 11.04 12.42 -19.59
N ASN A 114 11.55 12.85 -18.43
CA ASN A 114 11.00 12.41 -17.15
C ASN A 114 9.55 12.91 -16.93
N LEU A 115 9.23 14.12 -17.40
CA LEU A 115 7.85 14.63 -17.41
C LEU A 115 6.94 13.74 -18.27
N LEU A 116 7.37 13.39 -19.48
CA LEU A 116 6.63 12.49 -20.37
C LEU A 116 6.40 11.11 -19.74
N MET A 117 7.46 10.52 -19.17
CA MET A 117 7.39 9.24 -18.48
C MET A 117 6.43 9.28 -17.29
N SER A 118 6.48 10.36 -16.51
CA SER A 118 5.59 10.58 -15.36
C SER A 118 4.13 10.70 -15.81
N ALA A 119 3.86 11.39 -16.92
CA ALA A 119 2.51 11.48 -17.49
C ALA A 119 1.97 10.11 -17.95
N LEU A 120 2.81 9.32 -18.62
CA LEU A 120 2.47 7.94 -19.01
C LEU A 120 2.23 7.05 -17.79
N GLN A 121 3.08 7.16 -16.78
CA GLN A 121 2.98 6.40 -15.54
C GLN A 121 1.71 6.75 -14.77
N ASN A 122 1.37 8.03 -14.66
CA ASN A 122 0.13 8.48 -14.03
C ASN A 122 -1.08 7.96 -14.80
N ARG A 123 -1.05 7.97 -16.14
CA ARG A 123 -2.14 7.40 -16.93
C ARG A 123 -2.33 5.90 -16.69
N LEU A 124 -1.25 5.15 -16.47
CA LEU A 124 -1.34 3.74 -16.08
C LEU A 124 -2.00 3.60 -14.70
N ILE A 125 -1.58 4.40 -13.73
CA ILE A 125 -2.11 4.39 -12.35
C ILE A 125 -3.60 4.75 -12.33
N ASP A 126 -4.01 5.80 -13.05
CA ASP A 126 -5.40 6.27 -13.15
C ASP A 126 -6.35 5.19 -13.67
N HIS A 127 -5.81 4.22 -14.43
CA HIS A 127 -6.56 3.11 -15.01
C HIS A 127 -6.24 1.77 -14.34
N GLY A 128 -5.61 1.79 -13.16
CA GLY A 128 -5.40 0.64 -12.29
C GLY A 128 -4.22 -0.27 -12.65
N TYR A 129 -3.35 0.12 -13.59
CA TYR A 129 -2.14 -0.61 -13.98
C TYR A 129 -0.94 -0.26 -13.08
N ILE A 130 -1.11 -0.40 -11.77
CA ILE A 130 -0.16 0.07 -10.74
C ILE A 130 1.17 -0.72 -10.78
N THR A 131 1.13 -1.98 -11.23
CA THR A 131 2.31 -2.86 -11.38
C THR A 131 3.07 -2.62 -12.68
N THR A 132 2.54 -1.82 -13.61
CA THR A 132 3.19 -1.48 -14.88
C THR A 132 4.08 -0.25 -14.71
N ARG A 133 5.30 -0.31 -15.23
CA ARG A 133 6.31 0.74 -15.14
C ARG A 133 6.68 1.26 -16.53
N VAL A 134 6.86 2.58 -16.64
CA VAL A 134 7.45 3.23 -17.82
C VAL A 134 8.95 3.38 -17.62
N LEU A 135 9.75 2.87 -18.55
CA LEU A 135 11.21 2.84 -18.49
C LEU A 135 11.82 3.48 -19.74
N ALA A 136 12.94 4.16 -19.59
CA ALA A 136 13.78 4.63 -20.70
C ALA A 136 15.05 3.75 -20.76
N PRO A 137 15.15 2.81 -21.72
CA PRO A 137 16.36 2.02 -21.90
C PRO A 137 17.53 2.91 -22.38
N GLN A 138 18.75 2.38 -22.26
CA GLN A 138 19.93 2.98 -22.89
C GLN A 138 19.71 3.08 -24.41
N GLN A 139 19.79 4.29 -24.94
CA GLN A 139 19.46 4.61 -26.32
C GLN A 139 20.19 5.87 -26.78
N ASP A 140 20.29 6.04 -28.09
CA ASP A 140 20.82 7.25 -28.71
C ASP A 140 19.68 8.10 -29.29
N LEU A 141 19.52 9.30 -28.73
CA LEU A 141 18.48 10.26 -29.08
C LEU A 141 18.87 11.16 -30.26
N ASN A 142 20.11 11.09 -30.77
CA ASN A 142 20.54 11.86 -31.94
C ASN A 142 19.77 11.48 -33.21
N SER A 143 19.21 10.27 -33.25
CA SER A 143 18.31 9.80 -34.32
C SER A 143 16.96 10.53 -34.35
N GLY A 144 16.61 11.25 -33.27
CA GLY A 144 15.29 11.85 -33.05
C GLY A 144 14.21 10.84 -32.63
N GLU A 145 14.57 9.58 -32.38
CA GLU A 145 13.64 8.55 -31.88
C GLU A 145 13.83 8.33 -30.37
N LEU A 146 12.78 8.56 -29.60
CA LEU A 146 12.70 8.19 -28.19
C LEU A 146 11.95 6.86 -28.04
N LYS A 147 12.61 5.85 -27.48
CA LYS A 147 12.04 4.56 -27.11
C LYS A 147 11.73 4.54 -25.63
N LEU A 148 10.49 4.22 -25.27
CA LEU A 148 10.09 3.94 -23.89
C LEU A 148 9.53 2.51 -23.82
N ALA A 149 9.88 1.80 -22.76
CA ALA A 149 9.44 0.44 -22.52
C ALA A 149 8.43 0.39 -21.38
N LEU A 150 7.31 -0.30 -21.61
CA LEU A 150 6.33 -0.64 -20.59
C LEU A 150 6.63 -2.04 -20.08
N SER A 151 6.95 -2.15 -18.80
CA SER A 151 7.34 -3.42 -18.16
C SER A 151 6.50 -3.68 -16.92
N GLY A 152 6.15 -4.95 -16.69
CA GLY A 152 5.32 -5.40 -15.58
C GLY A 152 4.19 -6.31 -16.05
N THR A 153 3.60 -7.05 -15.11
CA THR A 153 2.35 -7.77 -15.37
C THR A 153 1.23 -6.75 -15.55
N ALA A 154 0.49 -6.86 -16.65
CA ALA A 154 -0.78 -6.17 -16.84
C ALA A 154 -1.79 -6.74 -15.83
N GLY A 155 -1.66 -6.36 -14.56
CA GLY A 155 -2.67 -6.64 -13.55
C GLY A 155 -3.93 -5.92 -13.95
N THR A 156 -5.07 -6.63 -13.93
CA THR A 156 -6.38 -6.01 -14.10
C THR A 156 -6.54 -4.86 -13.11
N ALA A 157 -7.09 -3.73 -13.57
CA ALA A 157 -7.37 -2.57 -12.75
C ALA A 157 -8.02 -2.99 -11.42
N VAL A 158 -7.37 -2.71 -10.30
CA VAL A 158 -7.97 -2.91 -8.98
C VAL A 158 -9.03 -1.82 -8.83
N THR A 159 -10.29 -2.14 -9.17
CA THR A 159 -11.43 -1.29 -8.85
C THR A 159 -11.61 -1.31 -7.32
N THR A 160 -10.92 -0.42 -6.62
CA THR A 160 -11.22 -0.12 -5.22
C THR A 160 -12.50 0.68 -5.18
N ALA A 161 -13.64 0.00 -5.33
CA ALA A 161 -14.91 0.48 -4.81
C ALA A 161 -14.97 0.06 -3.33
N ARG A 162 -14.41 0.86 -2.42
CA ARG A 162 -14.72 0.70 -0.98
C ARG A 162 -14.73 2.04 -0.26
N GLN A 163 -15.95 2.57 -0.24
CA GLN A 163 -16.58 3.47 0.74
C GLN A 163 -15.65 4.19 1.74
N VAL A 164 -15.51 5.50 1.55
CA VAL A 164 -15.66 6.41 2.67
C VAL A 164 -17.16 6.49 2.93
N LYS A 165 -17.66 5.66 3.86
CA LYS A 165 -18.98 5.88 4.44
C LYS A 165 -18.81 7.09 5.36
N GLU A 166 -19.40 8.22 4.97
CA GLU A 166 -19.71 9.32 5.88
C GLU A 166 -20.49 8.75 7.08
N GLU A 167 -19.81 8.60 8.20
CA GLU A 167 -20.44 8.61 9.51
C GLU A 167 -20.63 10.10 9.87
N SER A 168 -21.70 10.67 9.31
CA SER A 168 -22.29 11.90 9.84
C SER A 168 -23.39 11.45 10.80
N ASP A 169 -23.03 11.36 12.08
CA ASP A 169 -24.02 11.32 13.17
C ASP A 169 -23.51 12.14 14.36
N GLY A 170 -24.41 12.91 14.97
CA GLY A 170 -24.21 13.52 16.28
C GLY A 170 -23.87 15.01 16.32
N GLY A 171 -24.77 15.89 15.86
CA GLY A 171 -24.60 17.34 16.01
C GLY A 171 -25.91 18.13 16.01
N GLY A 172 -26.88 17.73 16.85
CA GLY A 172 -28.16 18.43 16.99
C GLY A 172 -28.55 18.61 18.46
N ALA A 173 -28.02 19.64 19.11
CA ALA A 173 -28.57 20.15 20.36
C ALA A 173 -29.27 21.48 20.08
N THR A 174 -30.59 21.44 20.24
CA THR A 174 -31.57 22.51 20.08
C THR A 174 -31.33 23.65 21.07
N GLY A 175 -31.14 24.87 20.57
CA GLY A 175 -31.28 26.10 21.34
C GLY A 175 -32.52 26.85 20.90
N HIS A 176 -33.64 26.67 21.60
CA HIS A 176 -34.78 27.57 21.50
C HIS A 176 -35.60 27.53 22.79
N GLU A 177 -35.42 28.54 23.63
CA GLU A 177 -36.48 29.04 24.52
C GLU A 177 -36.27 30.54 24.67
N GLY A 178 -37.21 31.30 24.11
CA GLY A 178 -37.32 32.73 24.27
C GLY A 178 -38.52 33.07 25.17
N GLY A 179 -38.35 34.13 25.97
CA GLY A 179 -39.37 35.15 26.22
C GLY A 179 -40.55 34.81 27.13
N ALA A 180 -40.48 35.35 28.36
CA ALA A 180 -41.48 36.28 28.91
C ALA A 180 -40.84 37.12 30.03
#